data_AF-A0A401NG27-F1
#
_entry.id   AF-A0A401NG27-F1
#
_cell.length_a   1.000
_cell.length_b   1.000
_cell.length_c   1.000
_cell.angle_alpha   90.00
_cell.angle_beta   90.00
_cell.angle_gamma   90.00
#
_symmetry.space_group_name_H-M   'P 1'
#
loop_
_entity.id
_entity.type
_entity.pdbx_description
1 polymer ?
#
loop_
_entity_poly.entity_id
_entity_poly.type
_entity_poly.pdbx_seq_one_letter_code
_entity_poly.pdbx_strand_id
1 'polypeptide(L)'
;MSFACSFVFLINLGRKAITGNASKAKSTGIFKELAVALLAGIFTFPLAVLTQFLPLYHVPHDIYQIHTENIVMGQLAVYIFIVWSAERNGSRDNRSTVNSASWLRHEAGQGTFFNFLFFILLVTFARPEQQVSVGLHETLGPCNASKVLTSPLGQILSRRAYLCASDYDEGMFDWHCLPGARPPLDGSQWYPICGTPFPNHAEYIYTVAAFCLIGIAFYWTALKGRVEPIKRVKYE
;
A
#
# COMPACT_ATOMS: atom_id res chain seq x y z
N MET A 1 -1.51 -2.06 -3.28
CA MET A 1 -2.69 -2.51 -4.06
C MET A 1 -2.31 -3.54 -5.11
N SER A 2 -1.29 -3.27 -5.94
CA SER A 2 -0.91 -4.14 -7.05
C SER A 2 -0.64 -5.61 -6.72
N PHE A 3 0.28 -5.84 -5.77
CA PHE A 3 0.63 -7.20 -5.34
C PHE A 3 -0.58 -7.97 -4.77
N ALA A 4 -1.45 -7.29 -4.01
CA ALA A 4 -2.66 -7.92 -3.46
C ALA A 4 -3.63 -8.33 -4.58
N CYS A 5 -3.83 -7.49 -5.61
CA CYS A 5 -4.68 -7.82 -6.76
C CYS A 5 -4.12 -9.01 -7.54
N SER A 6 -2.81 -9.01 -7.85
CA SER A 6 -2.15 -10.12 -8.54
C SER A 6 -2.20 -11.42 -7.74
N PHE A 7 -2.03 -11.35 -6.41
CA PHE A 7 -2.16 -12.50 -5.52
C PHE A 7 -3.57 -13.08 -5.55
N VAL A 8 -4.61 -12.24 -5.39
CA VAL A 8 -6.01 -12.70 -5.42
C VAL A 8 -6.37 -13.28 -6.79
N PHE A 9 -5.89 -12.67 -7.87
CA PHE A 9 -6.05 -13.20 -9.22
C PHE A 9 -5.43 -14.59 -9.36
N LEU A 10 -4.18 -14.77 -8.92
CA LEU A 10 -3.47 -16.05 -8.96
C LEU A 10 -4.11 -17.12 -8.08
N ILE A 11 -4.61 -16.77 -6.89
CA ILE A 11 -5.34 -17.72 -6.04
C ILE A 11 -6.62 -18.18 -6.74
N ASN A 12 -7.43 -17.25 -7.28
CA ASN A 12 -8.69 -17.61 -7.93
C ASN A 12 -8.44 -18.43 -9.22
N LEU A 13 -7.45 -18.04 -10.02
CA LEU A 13 -7.05 -18.74 -11.23
C LEU A 13 -6.47 -20.13 -10.90
N GLY A 14 -5.57 -20.19 -9.94
CA GLY A 14 -4.93 -21.42 -9.47
C GLY A 14 -5.94 -22.41 -8.89
N ARG A 15 -6.90 -21.93 -8.08
CA ARG A 15 -8.01 -22.78 -7.61
C ARG A 15 -8.82 -23.32 -8.77
N LYS A 16 -9.24 -22.48 -9.71
CA LYS A 16 -10.01 -22.93 -10.88
C LYS A 16 -9.24 -23.98 -11.69
N ALA A 17 -7.94 -23.80 -11.89
CA ALA A 17 -7.09 -24.70 -12.67
C ALA A 17 -6.76 -26.03 -11.96
N ILE A 18 -6.42 -25.99 -10.67
CA ILE A 18 -5.89 -27.16 -9.94
C ILE A 18 -7.00 -27.93 -9.21
N THR A 19 -8.00 -27.22 -8.67
CA THR A 19 -9.08 -27.83 -7.89
C THR A 19 -10.34 -28.11 -8.70
N GLY A 20 -10.48 -27.49 -9.88
CA GLY A 20 -11.67 -27.56 -10.71
C GLY A 20 -12.89 -26.82 -10.12
N ASN A 21 -12.75 -26.18 -8.96
CA ASN A 21 -13.82 -25.43 -8.30
C ASN A 21 -13.37 -24.00 -8.01
N ALA A 22 -14.18 -23.02 -8.45
CA ALA A 22 -13.93 -21.60 -8.19
C ALA A 22 -14.46 -21.14 -6.82
N SER A 23 -15.28 -21.94 -6.13
CA SER A 23 -15.86 -21.55 -4.84
C SER A 23 -14.83 -21.61 -3.71
N LYS A 24 -14.76 -20.54 -2.92
CA LYS A 24 -13.91 -20.41 -1.71
C LYS A 24 -14.47 -21.14 -0.49
N ALA A 25 -15.77 -21.49 -0.52
CA ALA A 25 -16.47 -22.06 0.62
C ALA A 25 -16.23 -23.56 0.84
N LYS A 26 -15.67 -24.26 -0.16
CA LYS A 26 -15.42 -25.70 -0.09
C LYS A 26 -13.96 -26.00 -0.40
N SER A 27 -13.25 -26.62 0.55
CA SER A 27 -11.88 -27.12 0.33
C SER A 27 -11.93 -28.46 -0.40
N THR A 28 -11.09 -28.61 -1.42
CA THR A 28 -10.94 -29.86 -2.19
C THR A 28 -9.72 -30.70 -1.76
N GLY A 29 -9.04 -30.32 -0.67
CA GLY A 29 -7.91 -31.05 -0.09
C GLY A 29 -6.69 -30.16 0.18
N ILE A 30 -5.98 -30.47 1.28
CA ILE A 30 -4.88 -29.67 1.82
C ILE A 30 -3.73 -29.50 0.81
N PHE A 31 -3.31 -30.58 0.14
CA PHE A 31 -2.19 -30.52 -0.80
C PHE A 31 -2.46 -29.64 -2.03
N LYS A 32 -3.70 -29.67 -2.55
CA LYS A 32 -4.08 -28.83 -3.70
C LYS A 32 -4.15 -27.36 -3.32
N GLU A 33 -4.74 -27.05 -2.16
CA GLU A 33 -4.81 -25.67 -1.65
C GLU A 33 -3.41 -25.14 -1.30
N LEU A 34 -2.53 -25.97 -0.72
CA LEU A 34 -1.15 -25.61 -0.43
C LEU A 34 -0.36 -25.34 -1.73
N ALA A 35 -0.52 -26.18 -2.75
CA ALA A 35 0.11 -25.96 -4.05
C ALA A 35 -0.34 -24.64 -4.69
N VAL A 36 -1.65 -24.34 -4.63
CA VAL A 36 -2.19 -23.06 -5.12
C VAL A 36 -1.63 -21.87 -4.34
N ALA A 37 -1.56 -21.96 -3.01
CA ALA A 37 -1.01 -20.90 -2.18
C ALA A 37 0.48 -20.64 -2.45
N LEU A 38 1.28 -21.71 -2.60
CA LEU A 38 2.70 -21.60 -2.93
C LEU A 38 2.92 -21.01 -4.33
N LEU A 39 2.19 -21.48 -5.33
CA LEU A 39 2.25 -20.92 -6.69
C LEU A 39 1.85 -19.44 -6.68
N ALA A 40 0.76 -19.08 -6.01
CA ALA A 40 0.37 -17.67 -5.88
C ALA A 40 1.47 -16.86 -5.19
N GLY A 41 2.05 -17.35 -4.09
CA GLY A 41 3.14 -16.66 -3.38
C GLY A 41 4.36 -16.39 -4.26
N ILE A 42 4.83 -17.40 -5.00
CA ILE A 42 6.01 -17.30 -5.86
C ILE A 42 5.75 -16.38 -7.06
N PHE A 43 4.61 -16.52 -7.73
CA PHE A 43 4.32 -15.81 -8.97
C PHE A 43 3.69 -14.43 -8.78
N THR A 44 3.27 -14.06 -7.57
CA THR A 44 2.68 -12.74 -7.31
C THR A 44 3.63 -11.62 -7.64
N PHE A 45 4.89 -11.71 -7.22
CA PHE A 45 5.86 -10.65 -7.43
C PHE A 45 6.18 -10.44 -8.93
N PRO A 46 6.58 -11.48 -9.70
CA PRO A 46 6.81 -11.32 -11.13
C PRO A 46 5.58 -10.80 -11.87
N LEU A 47 4.39 -11.32 -11.56
CA LEU A 47 3.16 -10.92 -12.24
C LEU A 47 2.82 -9.45 -11.94
N ALA A 48 2.89 -9.03 -10.68
CA ALA A 48 2.60 -7.65 -10.29
C ALA A 48 3.58 -6.66 -10.92
N VAL A 49 4.87 -7.02 -10.98
CA VAL A 49 5.89 -6.19 -11.62
C VAL A 49 5.61 -6.06 -13.12
N LEU A 50 5.41 -7.17 -13.82
CA LEU A 50 5.23 -7.16 -15.28
C LEU A 50 3.93 -6.49 -15.72
N THR A 51 2.82 -6.71 -15.01
CA THR A 51 1.50 -6.28 -15.47
C THR A 51 1.08 -4.91 -14.96
N GLN A 52 1.58 -4.50 -13.80
CA GLN A 52 1.12 -3.27 -13.16
C GLN A 52 2.27 -2.31 -12.89
N PHE A 53 3.33 -2.75 -12.20
CA PHE A 53 4.41 -1.84 -11.81
C PHE A 53 5.17 -1.27 -13.01
N LEU A 54 5.52 -2.11 -13.98
CA LEU A 54 6.25 -1.67 -15.17
C LEU A 54 5.43 -0.69 -16.04
N PRO A 55 4.20 -1.03 -16.50
CA PRO A 55 3.45 -0.14 -17.38
C PRO A 55 2.78 1.04 -16.65
N LEU A 56 2.33 0.87 -15.39
CA LEU A 56 1.59 1.93 -14.69
C LEU A 56 2.50 2.88 -13.91
N TYR A 57 3.68 2.44 -13.48
CA TYR A 57 4.61 3.28 -12.74
C TYR A 57 5.82 3.66 -13.59
N HIS A 58 6.62 2.69 -14.03
CA HIS A 58 7.91 2.98 -14.66
C HIS A 58 7.79 3.67 -16.01
N VAL A 59 6.80 3.33 -16.83
CA VAL A 59 6.60 4.01 -18.12
C VAL A 59 6.24 5.50 -17.91
N PRO A 60 5.19 5.86 -17.13
CA PRO A 60 4.89 7.26 -16.81
C PRO A 60 6.02 8.01 -16.11
N HIS A 61 6.67 7.37 -15.13
CA HIS A 61 7.69 8.01 -14.32
C HIS A 61 9.00 8.19 -15.10
N ASP A 62 9.53 7.12 -15.69
CA ASP A 62 10.88 7.14 -16.25
C ASP A 62 10.90 7.70 -17.70
N ILE A 63 9.86 7.45 -18.50
CA ILE A 63 9.79 7.94 -19.89
C ILE A 63 9.16 9.33 -19.96
N TYR A 64 8.01 9.53 -19.30
CA TYR A 64 7.28 10.79 -19.36
C TYR A 64 7.65 11.77 -18.24
N GLN A 65 8.53 11.38 -17.31
CA GLN A 65 8.99 12.23 -16.19
C GLN A 65 7.81 12.78 -15.36
N ILE A 66 6.71 12.02 -15.28
CA ILE A 66 5.55 12.40 -14.47
C ILE A 66 5.90 12.19 -13.01
N HIS A 67 5.64 13.21 -12.19
CA HIS A 67 5.88 13.13 -10.76
C HIS A 67 5.15 11.95 -10.11
N THR A 68 5.83 11.22 -9.22
CA THR A 68 5.34 9.99 -8.59
C THR A 68 3.99 10.15 -7.91
N GLU A 69 3.75 11.29 -7.27
CA GLU A 69 2.47 11.58 -6.60
C GLU A 69 1.28 11.48 -7.56
N ASN A 70 1.39 12.05 -8.76
CA ASN A 70 0.33 12.03 -9.77
C ASN A 70 0.04 10.60 -10.25
N ILE A 71 1.09 9.79 -10.41
CA ILE A 71 0.98 8.40 -10.81
C ILE A 71 0.25 7.58 -9.74
N VAL A 72 0.62 7.77 -8.47
CA VAL A 72 -0.02 7.09 -7.33
C VAL A 72 -1.50 7.47 -7.22
N MET A 73 -1.83 8.76 -7.39
CA MET A 73 -3.22 9.24 -7.38
C MET A 73 -4.04 8.64 -8.52
N GLY A 74 -3.48 8.59 -9.73
CA GLY A 74 -4.13 7.94 -10.88
C GLY A 74 -4.35 6.44 -10.65
N GLN A 75 -3.34 5.75 -10.11
CA GLN A 75 -3.44 4.33 -9.80
C GLN A 75 -4.50 4.04 -8.73
N LEU A 76 -4.56 4.86 -7.68
CA LEU A 76 -5.60 4.79 -6.65
C LEU A 76 -7.00 4.97 -7.25
N ALA A 77 -7.18 5.97 -8.11
CA ALA A 77 -8.45 6.24 -8.79
C ALA A 77 -8.90 5.06 -9.66
N VAL A 78 -7.98 4.42 -10.41
CA VAL A 78 -8.29 3.22 -11.20
C VAL A 78 -8.76 2.07 -10.32
N TYR A 79 -8.10 1.81 -9.18
CA TYR A 79 -8.54 0.74 -8.28
C TYR A 79 -9.89 1.04 -7.63
N ILE A 80 -10.12 2.28 -7.19
CA ILE A 80 -11.42 2.72 -6.68
C ILE A 80 -12.49 2.50 -7.76
N PHE A 81 -12.21 2.88 -9.00
CA PHE A 81 -13.13 2.72 -10.11
C PHE A 81 -13.43 1.25 -10.43
N ILE A 82 -12.42 0.37 -10.43
CA ILE A 82 -12.60 -1.07 -10.64
C ILE A 82 -13.49 -1.66 -9.55
N VAL A 83 -13.19 -1.37 -8.28
CA VAL A 83 -13.99 -1.88 -7.15
C VAL A 83 -15.42 -1.34 -7.22
N TRP A 84 -15.58 -0.04 -7.47
CA TRP A 84 -16.88 0.60 -7.60
C TRP A 84 -17.71 0.04 -8.76
N SER A 85 -17.09 -0.17 -9.93
CA SER A 85 -17.74 -0.75 -11.11
C SER A 85 -18.13 -2.22 -10.88
N ALA A 86 -17.24 -3.01 -10.27
CA ALA A 86 -17.50 -4.39 -9.92
C ALA A 86 -18.66 -4.52 -8.89
N GLU A 87 -18.72 -3.62 -7.91
CA GLU A 87 -19.82 -3.56 -6.97
C GLU A 87 -21.15 -3.25 -7.66
N ARG A 88 -21.16 -2.36 -8.66
CA ARG A 88 -22.36 -1.98 -9.40
C ARG A 88 -22.86 -3.05 -10.38
N ASN A 89 -21.94 -3.79 -10.99
CA ASN A 89 -22.26 -4.83 -11.97
C ASN A 89 -22.45 -6.24 -11.38
N GLY A 90 -22.30 -6.41 -10.06
CA GLY A 90 -22.47 -7.70 -9.40
C GLY A 90 -23.92 -8.24 -9.45
N SER A 91 -24.07 -9.55 -9.59
CA SER A 91 -25.38 -10.22 -9.65
C SER A 91 -26.22 -9.93 -8.39
N ARG A 92 -27.48 -9.56 -8.59
CA ARG A 92 -28.44 -9.11 -7.57
C ARG A 92 -28.88 -10.21 -6.59
N ASP A 93 -28.63 -11.49 -6.92
CA ASP A 93 -29.21 -12.65 -6.24
C ASP A 93 -28.67 -12.93 -4.83
N ASN A 94 -27.50 -12.41 -4.45
CA ASN A 94 -26.85 -12.72 -3.17
C ASN A 94 -26.54 -11.50 -2.30
N ARG A 95 -27.19 -10.35 -2.55
CA ARG A 95 -27.04 -9.19 -1.65
C ARG A 95 -27.82 -9.44 -0.36
N SER A 96 -27.15 -10.01 0.63
CA SER A 96 -27.63 -9.97 2.01
C SER A 96 -27.72 -8.50 2.44
N THR A 97 -28.90 -8.08 2.88
CA THR A 97 -29.09 -6.81 3.56
C THR A 97 -28.37 -6.87 4.90
N VAL A 98 -27.08 -6.54 4.90
CA VAL A 98 -26.32 -6.40 6.14
C VAL A 98 -26.89 -5.21 6.90
N ASN A 99 -27.61 -5.49 7.99
CA ASN A 99 -28.11 -4.45 8.90
C ASN A 99 -26.95 -3.55 9.32
N SER A 100 -27.19 -2.23 9.35
CA SER A 100 -26.19 -1.20 9.64
C SER A 100 -25.36 -1.48 10.91
N ALA A 101 -25.98 -2.07 11.95
CA ALA A 101 -25.28 -2.41 13.20
C ALA A 101 -24.46 -3.72 13.16
N SER A 102 -24.59 -4.54 12.11
CA SER A 102 -23.94 -5.85 12.01
C SER A 102 -22.55 -5.82 11.36
N TRP A 103 -22.11 -4.68 10.83
CA TRP A 103 -20.81 -4.63 10.12
C TRP A 103 -19.61 -4.92 11.03
N LEU A 104 -19.66 -4.44 12.28
CA LEU A 104 -18.66 -4.74 13.32
C LEU A 104 -18.77 -6.18 13.86
N ARG A 105 -19.80 -6.95 13.45
CA ARG A 105 -19.87 -8.39 13.76
C ARG A 105 -19.14 -9.23 12.71
N HIS A 106 -18.88 -8.69 11.53
CA HIS A 106 -18.09 -9.37 10.51
C HIS A 106 -16.60 -9.24 10.84
N GLU A 107 -15.87 -10.35 10.79
CA GLU A 107 -14.42 -10.40 11.05
C GLU A 107 -13.64 -9.39 10.19
N ALA A 108 -14.03 -9.26 8.91
CA ALA A 108 -13.43 -8.29 8.01
C ALA A 108 -13.66 -6.84 8.47
N GLY A 109 -14.86 -6.51 8.97
CA GLY A 109 -15.17 -5.17 9.46
C GLY A 109 -14.43 -4.82 10.75
N GLN A 110 -14.29 -5.80 11.65
CA GLN A 110 -13.46 -5.66 12.86
C GLN A 110 -12.00 -5.41 12.50
N GLY A 111 -11.42 -6.23 11.61
CA GLY A 111 -10.03 -6.07 11.17
C GLY A 111 -9.77 -4.70 10.54
N THR A 112 -10.67 -4.23 9.68
CA THR A 112 -10.59 -2.89 9.07
C THR A 112 -10.66 -1.79 10.14
N PHE A 113 -11.59 -1.89 11.08
CA PHE A 113 -11.73 -0.91 12.16
C PHE A 113 -10.47 -0.83 13.04
N PHE A 114 -9.97 -1.97 13.53
CA PHE A 114 -8.77 -1.99 14.38
C PHE A 114 -7.53 -1.50 13.65
N ASN A 115 -7.37 -1.83 12.37
CA ASN A 115 -6.23 -1.35 11.58
C ASN A 115 -6.22 0.18 11.45
N PHE A 116 -7.36 0.79 11.12
CA PHE A 116 -7.44 2.25 11.01
C PHE A 116 -7.35 2.94 12.37
N LEU A 117 -7.94 2.35 13.41
CA LEU A 117 -7.77 2.82 14.78
C LEU A 117 -6.29 2.80 15.19
N PHE A 118 -5.58 1.71 14.89
CA PHE A 118 -4.15 1.59 15.16
C PHE A 118 -3.35 2.70 14.47
N PHE A 119 -3.62 3.02 13.20
CA PHE A 119 -2.93 4.12 12.53
C PHE A 119 -3.19 5.48 13.18
N ILE A 120 -4.43 5.77 13.58
CA ILE A 120 -4.76 7.02 14.28
C ILE A 120 -4.04 7.08 15.64
N LEU A 121 -4.02 5.98 16.39
CA LEU A 121 -3.30 5.90 17.67
C LEU A 121 -1.78 6.06 17.46
N LEU A 122 -1.23 5.43 16.43
CA LEU A 122 0.19 5.54 16.11
C LEU A 122 0.57 7.00 15.85
N VAL A 123 -0.13 7.71 14.98
CA VAL A 123 0.24 9.09 14.63
C VAL A 123 -0.03 10.11 15.75
N THR A 124 -0.93 9.80 16.68
CA THR A 124 -1.26 10.67 17.82
C THR A 124 -0.27 10.49 18.98
N PHE A 125 0.21 9.27 19.23
CA PHE A 125 1.10 8.97 20.34
C PHE A 125 2.58 8.87 19.96
N ALA A 126 2.90 8.44 18.74
CA ALA A 126 4.29 8.33 18.30
C ALA A 126 4.84 9.70 17.90
N ARG A 127 5.82 10.18 18.64
CA ARG A 127 6.54 11.44 18.37
C ARG A 127 7.89 11.14 17.71
N PRO A 128 8.17 11.65 16.51
CA PRO A 128 9.42 11.36 15.80
C PRO A 128 10.64 11.89 16.56
N GLU A 129 10.53 13.01 17.29
CA GLU A 129 11.63 13.60 18.05
C GLU A 129 12.13 12.73 19.22
N GLN A 130 11.39 11.69 19.59
CA GLN A 130 11.78 10.73 20.63
C GLN A 130 12.36 9.44 20.05
N GLN A 131 12.50 9.34 18.72
CA GLN A 131 12.94 8.14 18.03
C GLN A 131 14.39 8.29 17.56
N VAL A 132 15.22 7.34 17.97
CA VAL A 132 16.61 7.22 17.52
C VAL A 132 16.77 5.86 16.84
N SER A 133 17.19 5.87 15.58
CA SER A 133 17.43 4.66 14.81
C SER A 133 18.92 4.39 14.72
N VAL A 134 19.37 3.39 15.48
CA VAL A 134 20.77 2.91 15.47
C VAL A 134 20.83 1.66 14.61
N GLY A 135 21.55 1.72 13.49
CA GLY A 135 21.65 0.56 12.62
C GLY A 135 22.49 0.78 11.37
N LEU A 136 22.37 -0.18 10.46
CA LEU A 136 22.96 -0.13 9.14
C LEU A 136 22.13 0.84 8.27
N HIS A 137 22.75 1.95 7.91
CA HIS A 137 22.20 2.98 7.03
C HIS A 137 23.02 3.10 5.76
N GLU A 138 22.56 3.94 4.83
CA GLU A 138 23.33 4.30 3.64
C GLU A 138 24.68 4.90 4.04
N THR A 139 25.74 4.53 3.33
CA THR A 139 27.11 4.94 3.70
C THR A 139 27.25 6.46 3.55
N LEU A 140 27.78 7.13 4.58
CA LEU A 140 28.11 8.55 4.51
C LEU A 140 29.32 8.77 3.61
N GLY A 141 29.34 9.86 2.84
CA GLY A 141 30.46 10.12 1.94
C GLY A 141 30.28 11.36 1.06
N PRO A 142 31.17 11.55 0.08
CA PRO A 142 31.21 12.77 -0.71
C PRO A 142 29.96 12.92 -1.60
N CYS A 143 29.35 14.09 -1.54
CA CYS A 143 28.09 14.42 -2.23
C CYS A 143 28.21 14.42 -3.77
N ASN A 144 29.44 14.52 -4.29
CA ASN A 144 29.73 14.56 -5.73
C ASN A 144 29.84 13.17 -6.37
N ALA A 145 29.86 12.09 -5.57
CA ALA A 145 29.95 10.74 -6.11
C ALA A 145 28.56 10.25 -6.53
N SER A 146 28.43 9.88 -7.80
CA SER A 146 27.22 9.27 -8.35
C SER A 146 27.46 7.80 -8.70
N LYS A 147 26.43 7.00 -8.51
CA LYS A 147 26.35 5.60 -8.91
C LYS A 147 25.31 5.48 -10.02
N VAL A 148 25.73 4.81 -11.08
CA VAL A 148 24.85 4.45 -12.18
C VAL A 148 24.00 3.24 -11.76
N LEU A 149 22.69 3.37 -11.89
CA LEU A 149 21.69 2.34 -11.65
C LEU A 149 20.97 2.05 -12.97
N THR A 150 20.89 0.76 -13.31
CA THR A 150 20.10 0.33 -14.46
C THR A 150 18.67 0.06 -14.01
N SER A 151 17.70 0.83 -14.51
CA SER A 151 16.27 0.59 -14.29
C SER A 151 15.85 -0.77 -14.85
N PRO A 152 14.79 -1.40 -14.32
CA PRO A 152 14.18 -2.58 -14.93
C PRO A 152 13.85 -2.44 -16.43
N LEU A 153 13.67 -1.20 -16.93
CA LEU A 153 13.49 -0.91 -18.37
C LEU A 153 14.81 -0.82 -19.17
N GLY A 154 15.96 -1.07 -18.54
CA GLY A 154 17.28 -0.93 -19.16
C GLY A 154 17.79 0.52 -19.26
N GLN A 155 17.08 1.49 -18.68
CA GLN A 155 17.51 2.88 -18.67
C GLN A 155 18.60 3.13 -17.63
N ILE A 156 19.56 3.98 -17.98
CA ILE A 156 20.69 4.35 -17.12
C ILE A 156 20.26 5.57 -16.28
N LEU A 157 20.00 5.36 -15.00
CA LEU A 157 19.73 6.43 -14.03
C LEU A 157 20.99 6.72 -13.20
N SER A 158 21.22 7.99 -12.90
CA SER A 158 22.29 8.43 -12.01
C SER A 158 21.69 8.81 -10.66
N ARG A 159 22.14 8.15 -9.58
CA ARG A 159 21.78 8.51 -8.20
C ARG A 159 23.06 8.80 -7.43
N ARG A 160 23.03 9.64 -6.39
CA ARG A 160 24.15 9.80 -5.46
C ARG A 160 24.56 8.43 -4.88
N ALA A 161 25.87 8.19 -4.76
CA ALA A 161 26.43 6.93 -4.28
C ALA A 161 26.46 6.82 -2.75
N TYR A 162 26.44 7.97 -2.07
CA TYR A 162 26.53 8.11 -0.62
C TYR A 162 25.45 9.07 -0.13
N LEU A 163 25.08 8.93 1.13
CA LEU A 163 24.28 9.92 1.83
C LEU A 163 25.14 11.16 2.10
N CYS A 164 24.68 12.32 1.63
CA CYS A 164 25.35 13.58 1.82
C CYS A 164 24.84 14.24 3.11
N ALA A 165 25.68 14.31 4.16
CA ALA A 165 25.26 14.90 5.43
C ALA A 165 25.02 16.42 5.38
N SER A 166 25.68 17.12 4.44
CA SER A 166 25.61 18.58 4.33
C SER A 166 24.44 19.09 3.46
N ASP A 167 23.87 18.23 2.61
CA ASP A 167 22.85 18.58 1.62
C ASP A 167 21.72 17.54 1.65
N TYR A 168 21.07 17.46 2.82
CA TYR A 168 19.89 16.62 3.05
C TYR A 168 18.64 17.52 3.07
N ASP A 169 17.78 17.40 2.05
CA ASP A 169 16.65 18.32 1.84
C ASP A 169 15.34 17.85 2.50
N GLU A 170 15.21 16.56 2.81
CA GLU A 170 13.94 15.98 3.25
C GLU A 170 13.60 16.35 4.70
N GLY A 171 14.60 16.74 5.51
CA GLY A 171 14.41 17.26 6.86
C GLY A 171 13.77 16.28 7.85
N MET A 172 13.73 14.98 7.54
CA MET A 172 13.06 13.93 8.35
C MET A 172 13.89 13.44 9.53
N PHE A 173 15.21 13.55 9.42
CA PHE A 173 16.15 13.20 10.48
C PHE A 173 17.35 14.13 10.45
N ASP A 174 18.07 14.18 11.57
CA ASP A 174 19.31 14.89 11.71
C ASP A 174 20.27 14.13 12.66
N TRP A 175 21.30 14.82 13.12
CA TRP A 175 22.29 14.29 14.07
C TRP A 175 22.28 15.02 15.42
N HIS A 176 21.16 15.65 15.83
CA HIS A 176 21.11 16.43 17.07
C HIS A 176 21.34 15.58 18.33
N CYS A 177 21.04 14.27 18.27
CA CYS A 177 21.25 13.32 19.35
C CYS A 177 22.72 12.85 19.48
N LEU A 178 23.59 13.21 18.53
CA LEU A 178 25.03 12.94 18.60
C LEU A 178 25.77 14.05 19.36
N PRO A 179 26.90 13.73 20.02
CA PRO A 179 27.71 14.72 20.71
C PRO A 179 28.18 15.80 19.74
N GLY A 180 27.83 17.05 20.05
CA GLY A 180 28.17 18.21 19.22
C GLY A 180 27.26 18.43 18.01
N ALA A 181 26.15 17.70 17.88
CA ALA A 181 25.18 17.80 16.78
C ALA A 181 25.83 17.70 15.38
N ARG A 182 26.82 16.81 15.25
CA ARG A 182 27.60 16.61 14.02
C ARG A 182 27.32 15.24 13.41
N PRO A 183 27.34 15.14 12.07
CA PRO A 183 27.22 13.86 11.41
C PRO A 183 28.43 12.95 11.75
N PRO A 184 28.23 11.62 11.70
CA PRO A 184 29.32 10.65 11.75
C PRO A 184 30.35 10.86 10.64
N LEU A 185 31.52 10.26 10.80
CA LEU A 185 32.59 10.31 9.81
C LEU A 185 32.17 9.68 8.47
N ASP A 186 32.68 10.25 7.38
CA ASP A 186 32.54 9.68 6.04
C ASP A 186 33.06 8.24 6.01
N GLY A 187 32.35 7.38 5.28
CA GLY A 187 32.59 5.94 5.20
C GLY A 187 31.88 5.12 6.28
N SER A 188 31.24 5.75 7.26
CA SER A 188 30.46 5.02 8.26
C SER A 188 29.15 4.49 7.65
N GLN A 189 28.87 3.21 7.94
CA GLN A 189 27.66 2.50 7.54
C GLN A 189 26.72 2.23 8.71
N TRP A 190 27.28 2.24 9.92
CA TRP A 190 26.55 1.99 11.16
C TRP A 190 26.58 3.24 12.03
N TYR A 191 25.46 3.94 12.11
CA TYR A 191 25.37 5.18 12.88
C TYR A 191 23.96 5.43 13.41
N PRO A 192 23.81 6.24 14.48
CA PRO A 192 22.50 6.70 14.91
C PRO A 192 22.02 7.85 14.01
N ILE A 193 20.72 7.86 13.71
CA ILE A 193 19.99 9.01 13.18
C ILE A 193 18.87 9.37 14.15
N CYS A 194 18.56 10.67 14.24
CA CYS A 194 17.62 11.23 15.20
C CYS A 194 16.42 11.79 14.43
N GLY A 195 15.19 11.44 14.80
CA GLY A 195 14.00 11.98 14.14
C GLY A 195 13.82 13.47 14.45
N THR A 196 13.38 14.24 13.46
CA THR A 196 13.05 15.67 13.64
C THR A 196 11.57 15.85 13.99
N PRO A 197 11.21 16.93 14.71
CA PRO A 197 9.80 17.21 14.99
C PRO A 197 9.05 17.61 13.71
N PHE A 198 7.76 17.26 13.65
CA PHE A 198 6.90 17.74 12.56
C PHE A 198 6.76 19.27 12.60
N PRO A 199 6.84 19.98 11.45
CA PRO A 199 6.52 21.41 11.38
C PRO A 199 5.10 21.71 11.87
N ASN A 200 4.15 20.83 11.54
CA ASN A 200 2.76 20.90 11.98
C ASN A 200 2.21 19.48 12.24
N HIS A 201 2.39 18.96 13.45
CA HIS A 201 1.94 17.61 13.81
C HIS A 201 0.41 17.46 13.70
N ALA A 202 -0.36 18.52 13.97
CA ALA A 202 -1.82 18.49 13.89
C ALA A 202 -2.32 18.25 12.46
N GLU A 203 -1.67 18.87 11.47
CA GLU A 203 -1.97 18.64 10.05
C GLU A 203 -1.68 17.21 9.61
N TYR A 204 -0.59 16.63 10.10
CA TYR A 204 -0.27 15.23 9.85
C TYR A 204 -1.33 14.28 10.45
N ILE A 205 -1.72 14.49 11.71
CA ILE A 205 -2.78 13.72 12.38
C ILE A 205 -4.09 13.86 11.62
N TYR A 206 -4.49 15.09 11.26
CA TYR A 206 -5.71 15.37 10.51
C TYR A 206 -5.73 14.63 9.16
N THR A 207 -4.63 14.70 8.41
CA THR A 207 -4.50 14.06 7.10
C THR A 207 -4.66 12.54 7.22
N VAL A 208 -3.93 11.91 8.15
CA VAL A 208 -4.01 10.46 8.37
C VAL A 208 -5.41 10.04 8.84
N ALA A 209 -6.02 10.80 9.76
CA ALA A 209 -7.38 10.55 10.22
C ALA A 209 -8.40 10.67 9.09
N ALA A 210 -8.27 11.68 8.22
CA ALA A 210 -9.13 11.86 7.06
C ALA A 210 -9.06 10.67 6.09
N PHE A 211 -7.84 10.19 5.77
CA PHE A 211 -7.67 8.99 4.93
C PHE A 211 -8.26 7.73 5.59
N CYS A 212 -8.09 7.57 6.91
CA CYS A 212 -8.70 6.45 7.65
C CYS A 212 -10.24 6.51 7.59
N LEU A 213 -10.84 7.69 7.78
CA LEU A 213 -12.29 7.88 7.68
C LEU A 213 -12.82 7.63 6.27
N ILE A 214 -12.12 8.10 5.23
CA ILE A 214 -12.45 7.81 3.83
C ILE A 214 -12.40 6.30 3.58
N GLY A 215 -11.38 5.61 4.08
CA GLY A 215 -11.25 4.15 3.97
C GLY A 215 -12.41 3.40 4.63
N ILE A 216 -12.80 3.80 5.85
CA ILE A 216 -13.96 3.24 6.56
C ILE A 216 -15.25 3.52 5.79
N ALA A 217 -15.45 4.76 5.33
CA ALA A 217 -16.63 5.16 4.57
C ALA A 217 -16.75 4.35 3.27
N PHE A 218 -15.64 4.17 2.55
CA PHE A 218 -15.58 3.36 1.34
C PHE A 218 -15.95 1.90 1.63
N TYR A 219 -15.34 1.30 2.65
CA TYR A 219 -15.64 -0.08 3.06
C TYR A 219 -17.12 -0.24 3.44
N TRP A 220 -17.67 0.72 4.18
CA TRP A 220 -19.07 0.73 4.55
C TRP A 220 -20.02 0.85 3.35
N THR A 221 -19.68 1.70 2.36
CA THR A 221 -20.47 1.79 1.13
C THR A 221 -20.45 0.48 0.35
N ALA A 222 -19.28 -0.16 0.23
CA ALA A 222 -19.14 -1.45 -0.46
C ALA A 222 -19.92 -2.58 0.23
N LEU A 223 -20.03 -2.55 1.55
CA LEU A 223 -20.86 -3.50 2.31
C LEU A 223 -22.36 -3.28 2.12
N LYS A 224 -22.82 -2.03 2.05
CA LYS A 224 -24.24 -1.67 2.01
C LYS A 224 -24.91 -1.81 0.65
N GLY A 225 -24.16 -2.23 -0.40
CA GLY A 225 -24.59 -2.44 -1.78
C GLY A 225 -26.00 -1.96 -2.13
N ARG A 226 -26.14 -0.86 -2.90
CA ARG A 226 -27.45 -0.24 -3.20
C ARG A 226 -28.53 -1.28 -3.55
N VAL A 227 -29.58 -1.34 -2.72
CA VAL A 227 -30.87 -1.92 -3.09
C VAL A 227 -31.54 -0.89 -4.00
N GLU A 228 -31.64 -1.17 -5.29
CA GLU A 228 -32.61 -0.44 -6.10
C GLU A 228 -34.01 -0.95 -5.77
N PRO A 229 -35.01 -0.06 -5.64
CA PRO A 229 -36.38 -0.50 -5.42
C PRO A 229 -36.81 -1.35 -6.61
N ILE A 230 -37.19 -2.60 -6.34
CA ILE A 230 -37.83 -3.48 -7.30
C ILE A 230 -39.05 -2.71 -7.82
N LYS A 231 -39.03 -2.27 -9.10
CA LYS A 231 -40.24 -1.82 -9.78
C LYS A 231 -41.20 -3.00 -9.75
N ARG A 232 -42.21 -2.96 -8.86
CA ARG A 232 -43.30 -3.93 -8.90
C ARG A 232 -43.96 -3.76 -10.26
N VAL A 233 -43.74 -4.73 -11.15
CA VAL A 233 -44.60 -4.88 -12.32
C VAL A 233 -45.97 -5.23 -11.75
N LYS A 234 -46.91 -4.28 -11.84
CA LYS A 234 -48.32 -4.59 -11.64
C LYS A 234 -48.70 -5.51 -12.78
N TYR A 235 -49.03 -6.75 -12.46
CA TYR A 235 -49.84 -7.57 -13.35
C TYR A 235 -51.28 -7.06 -13.16
N GLU A 236 -51.79 -6.39 -14.19
CA GLU A 236 -53.23 -6.15 -14.39
C GLU A 236 -53.82 -7.29 -15.22
#